data_AF-A0A7K1P1H7-F1
#
_entry.id   AF-A0A7K1P1H7-F1
#
_cell.length_a   1.000
_cell.length_b   1.000
_cell.length_c   1.000
_cell.angle_alpha   90.00
_cell.angle_beta   90.00
_cell.angle_gamma   90.00
#
_symmetry.space_group_name_H-M   'P 1'
#
loop_
_entity.id
_entity.type
_entity.pdbx_description
1 polymer ?
#
loop_
_entity_poly.entity_id
_entity_poly.type
_entity_poly.pdbx_seq_one_letter_code
_entity_poly.pdbx_strand_id
1 'polypeptide(L)'
;SADFLNIKEDDENYFYGVYDKIYPYEGFFYCNLTYQRKNQFCKKILEIILAQKIDKEPQLTEFCRSKIAPLKIEYCIFPHYYSLSEEHLRGVVNAIYHNTIKQALREPIVIQYDSHPYFQIKPWTYPFGLKADLWLNALAKTPFMSDWSYLITGDGEIGSEKWCYYHSIIAYHYYFPLWKTEEQIAHDAFKTFLNHYSLHIREIPKNAKQRLFKHCISIPLKSLISKTLKILGLHGIIKKILLKLLKKS
;
A
#
# COMPACT_ATOMS: atom_id res chain seq x y z
N SER A 1 -25.07 -9.93 1.33
CA SER A 1 -23.91 -10.60 1.94
C SER A 1 -24.02 -10.51 3.45
N ALA A 2 -23.51 -11.52 4.17
CA ALA A 2 -23.63 -11.62 5.62
C ALA A 2 -22.49 -10.90 6.38
N ASP A 3 -22.80 -10.45 7.59
CA ASP A 3 -21.83 -10.00 8.59
C ASP A 3 -21.51 -11.18 9.51
N PHE A 4 -20.25 -11.61 9.61
CA PHE A 4 -19.96 -12.85 10.32
C PHE A 4 -20.24 -12.76 11.83
N LEU A 5 -20.22 -11.56 12.40
CA LEU A 5 -20.55 -11.32 13.82
C LEU A 5 -22.04 -11.56 14.10
N ASN A 6 -22.88 -11.60 13.07
CA ASN A 6 -24.32 -11.78 13.17
C ASN A 6 -24.80 -13.18 12.77
N ILE A 7 -23.89 -14.08 12.35
CA ILE A 7 -24.23 -15.47 12.03
C ILE A 7 -24.64 -16.19 13.33
N LYS A 8 -25.75 -16.93 13.25
CA LYS A 8 -26.34 -17.63 14.40
C LYS A 8 -25.84 -19.06 14.49
N GLU A 9 -25.90 -19.64 15.68
CA GLU A 9 -25.42 -21.00 15.94
C GLU A 9 -26.24 -22.09 15.22
N ASP A 10 -27.49 -21.79 14.89
CA ASP A 10 -28.41 -22.65 14.14
C ASP A 10 -28.25 -22.53 12.62
N ASP A 11 -27.29 -21.73 12.15
CA ASP A 11 -26.98 -21.62 10.73
C ASP A 11 -26.53 -22.97 10.13
N GLU A 12 -26.97 -23.24 8.91
CA GLU A 12 -26.72 -24.51 8.22
C GLU A 12 -25.73 -24.39 7.05
N ASN A 13 -25.04 -23.25 6.92
CA ASN A 13 -23.97 -23.11 5.93
C ASN A 13 -22.68 -23.71 6.50
N TYR A 14 -21.96 -24.47 5.67
CA TYR A 14 -20.66 -25.01 6.07
C TYR A 14 -19.62 -23.90 6.22
N PHE A 15 -19.69 -22.92 5.32
CA PHE A 15 -18.74 -21.82 5.23
C PHE A 15 -19.44 -20.52 4.85
N TYR A 16 -18.79 -19.42 5.16
CA TYR A 16 -19.00 -18.16 4.46
C TYR A 16 -17.67 -17.59 3.96
N GLY A 17 -17.67 -17.00 2.78
CA GLY A 17 -16.50 -16.37 2.17
C GLY A 17 -16.88 -15.15 1.33
N VAL A 18 -15.93 -14.26 1.08
CA VAL A 18 -16.13 -13.14 0.15
C VAL A 18 -15.96 -13.64 -1.28
N TYR A 19 -16.83 -13.22 -2.19
CA TYR A 19 -16.80 -13.68 -3.58
C TYR A 19 -16.06 -12.71 -4.51
N ASP A 20 -15.19 -13.25 -5.36
CA ASP A 20 -14.91 -12.66 -6.67
C ASP A 20 -16.11 -12.86 -7.61
N LYS A 21 -16.01 -12.50 -8.89
CA LYS A 21 -17.06 -12.70 -9.90
C LYS A 21 -17.66 -14.11 -9.91
N ILE A 22 -16.84 -15.15 -9.71
CA ILE A 22 -17.26 -16.55 -9.87
C ILE A 22 -16.79 -17.45 -8.71
N TYR A 23 -15.71 -17.08 -8.02
CA TYR A 23 -15.07 -17.90 -6.99
C TYR A 23 -15.01 -17.17 -5.66
N PRO A 24 -15.11 -17.87 -4.51
CA PRO A 24 -14.77 -17.27 -3.23
C PRO A 24 -13.27 -16.93 -3.18
N TYR A 25 -12.93 -15.78 -2.60
CA TYR A 25 -11.56 -15.48 -2.21
C TYR A 25 -11.15 -16.36 -1.03
N GLU A 26 -10.03 -17.05 -1.17
CA GLU A 26 -9.54 -18.02 -0.19
C GLU A 26 -8.86 -17.36 1.02
N GLY A 27 -8.71 -16.04 1.03
CA GLY A 27 -8.00 -15.32 2.09
C GLY A 27 -8.75 -15.22 3.42
N PHE A 28 -10.07 -15.40 3.43
CA PHE A 28 -10.88 -15.38 4.65
C PHE A 28 -12.14 -16.23 4.52
N PHE A 29 -12.24 -17.26 5.35
CA PHE A 29 -13.46 -18.06 5.52
C PHE A 29 -13.93 -18.05 6.97
N TYR A 30 -15.23 -17.88 7.16
CA TYR A 30 -15.91 -18.22 8.40
C TYR A 30 -16.41 -19.67 8.30
N CYS A 31 -16.05 -20.51 9.27
CA CYS A 31 -16.33 -21.95 9.25
C CYS A 31 -17.31 -22.34 10.37
N ASN A 32 -18.48 -22.88 10.02
CA ASN A 32 -19.40 -23.43 11.03
C ASN A 32 -18.95 -24.83 11.44
N LEU A 33 -18.04 -24.91 12.40
CA LEU A 33 -17.45 -26.18 12.84
C LEU A 33 -18.48 -27.11 13.50
N THR A 34 -19.51 -26.57 14.15
CA THR A 34 -20.57 -27.37 14.76
C THR A 34 -21.39 -28.08 13.69
N TYR A 35 -21.84 -27.34 12.68
CA TYR A 35 -22.57 -27.92 11.56
C TYR A 35 -21.70 -28.88 10.75
N GLN A 36 -20.43 -28.53 10.51
CA GLN A 36 -19.45 -29.41 9.84
C GLN A 36 -19.29 -30.75 10.57
N ARG A 37 -19.13 -30.73 11.90
CA ARG A 37 -19.02 -31.95 12.72
C ARG A 37 -20.30 -32.79 12.69
N LYS A 38 -21.46 -32.16 12.91
CA LYS A 38 -22.78 -32.82 12.85
C LYS A 38 -22.98 -33.55 11.53
N ASN A 39 -22.49 -32.98 10.43
CA ASN A 39 -22.65 -33.51 9.09
C ASN A 39 -21.47 -34.33 8.57
N GLN A 40 -20.50 -34.68 9.42
CA GLN A 40 -19.30 -35.46 9.06
C GLN A 40 -18.54 -34.88 7.85
N PHE A 41 -18.45 -33.55 7.79
CA PHE A 41 -17.93 -32.82 6.63
C PHE A 41 -16.52 -33.30 6.22
N CYS A 42 -15.58 -33.37 7.16
CA CYS A 42 -14.20 -33.77 6.87
C CYS A 42 -14.12 -35.19 6.26
N LYS A 43 -14.95 -36.12 6.74
CA LYS A 43 -15.00 -37.49 6.20
C LYS A 43 -15.47 -37.48 4.75
N LYS A 44 -16.57 -36.77 4.47
CA LYS A 44 -17.10 -36.61 3.10
C LYS A 44 -16.07 -35.98 2.17
N ILE A 45 -15.41 -34.91 2.62
CA ILE A 45 -14.36 -34.25 1.83
C ILE A 45 -13.18 -35.19 1.55
N LEU A 46 -12.73 -35.96 2.54
CA LEU A 46 -11.66 -36.93 2.34
C LEU A 46 -12.05 -37.99 1.30
N GLU A 47 -13.27 -38.53 1.37
CA GLU A 47 -13.80 -39.48 0.39
C GLU A 47 -13.79 -38.90 -1.02
N ILE A 48 -14.16 -37.62 -1.17
CA ILE A 48 -14.16 -36.90 -2.45
C ILE A 48 -12.75 -36.68 -2.97
N ILE A 49 -11.82 -36.23 -2.11
CA ILE A 49 -10.42 -36.02 -2.48
C ILE A 49 -9.82 -37.32 -3.02
N LEU A 50 -10.06 -38.45 -2.33
CA LEU A 50 -9.57 -39.76 -2.75
C LEU A 50 -10.23 -40.25 -4.04
N ALA A 51 -11.55 -40.15 -4.15
CA ALA A 51 -12.30 -40.64 -5.30
C ALA A 51 -11.99 -39.85 -6.58
N GLN A 52 -11.88 -38.53 -6.46
CA GLN A 52 -11.62 -37.62 -7.59
C GLN A 52 -10.14 -37.34 -7.81
N LYS A 53 -9.26 -37.86 -6.95
CA LYS A 53 -7.81 -37.62 -6.98
C LYS A 53 -7.47 -36.13 -7.00
N ILE A 54 -8.15 -35.37 -6.15
CA ILE A 54 -7.90 -33.93 -6.00
C ILE A 54 -6.52 -33.77 -5.36
N ASP A 55 -5.64 -33.03 -6.01
CA ASP A 55 -4.28 -32.76 -5.55
C ASP A 55 -3.99 -31.26 -5.38
N LYS A 56 -4.98 -30.40 -5.67
CA LYS A 56 -4.86 -28.94 -5.60
C LYS A 56 -6.03 -28.29 -4.88
N GLU A 57 -5.72 -27.26 -4.11
CA GLU A 57 -6.68 -26.47 -3.33
C GLU A 57 -7.82 -25.88 -4.17
N PRO A 58 -7.61 -25.29 -5.38
CA PRO A 58 -8.71 -24.73 -6.17
C PRO A 58 -9.75 -25.76 -6.61
N GLN A 59 -9.35 -27.02 -6.83
CA GLN A 59 -10.27 -28.11 -7.18
C GLN A 59 -11.16 -28.47 -6.00
N LEU A 60 -10.62 -28.42 -4.78
CA LEU A 60 -11.39 -28.62 -3.56
C LEU A 60 -12.33 -27.43 -3.29
N THR A 61 -11.86 -26.20 -3.47
CA THR A 61 -12.66 -24.98 -3.34
C THR A 61 -13.85 -24.98 -4.30
N GLU A 62 -13.65 -25.41 -5.55
CA GLU A 62 -14.73 -25.59 -6.54
C GLU A 62 -15.84 -26.51 -6.02
N PHE A 63 -15.47 -27.66 -5.47
CA PHE A 63 -16.42 -28.62 -4.91
C PHE A 63 -17.17 -28.06 -3.70
N CYS A 64 -16.48 -27.24 -2.90
CA CYS A 64 -17.05 -26.58 -1.73
C CYS A 64 -17.86 -25.35 -2.09
N ARG A 65 -17.80 -24.82 -3.33
CA ARG A 65 -18.45 -23.56 -3.72
C ARG A 65 -19.93 -23.50 -3.34
N SER A 66 -20.69 -24.56 -3.61
CA SER A 66 -22.13 -24.60 -3.28
C SER A 66 -22.44 -24.63 -1.79
N LYS A 67 -21.42 -24.81 -0.95
CA LYS A 67 -21.49 -24.88 0.51
C LYS A 67 -20.94 -23.63 1.19
N ILE A 68 -20.57 -22.62 0.39
CA ILE A 68 -20.03 -21.34 0.86
C ILE A 68 -21.11 -20.29 0.63
N ALA A 69 -21.51 -19.60 1.68
CA ALA A 69 -22.42 -18.46 1.63
C ALA A 69 -21.64 -17.13 1.51
N PRO A 70 -22.21 -16.07 0.91
CA PRO A 70 -21.48 -14.83 0.67
C PRO A 70 -21.33 -13.96 1.93
N LEU A 71 -20.09 -13.64 2.32
CA LEU A 71 -19.73 -12.61 3.30
C LEU A 71 -19.70 -11.21 2.69
N LYS A 72 -19.79 -10.19 3.54
CA LYS A 72 -19.54 -8.79 3.21
C LYS A 72 -18.12 -8.58 2.66
N ILE A 73 -17.95 -7.72 1.66
CA ILE A 73 -16.66 -7.53 0.97
C ILE A 73 -15.62 -6.81 1.85
N GLU A 74 -16.07 -6.14 2.90
CA GLU A 74 -15.27 -5.54 3.96
C GLU A 74 -14.27 -6.52 4.60
N TYR A 75 -14.59 -7.83 4.58
CA TYR A 75 -13.72 -8.89 5.09
C TYR A 75 -12.70 -9.40 4.07
N CYS A 76 -12.61 -8.79 2.88
CA CYS A 76 -11.64 -9.14 1.87
C CYS A 76 -11.47 -7.99 0.86
N ILE A 77 -10.82 -6.90 1.29
CA ILE A 77 -10.51 -5.77 0.43
C ILE A 77 -9.08 -5.87 -0.08
N PHE A 78 -8.92 -5.75 -1.40
CA PHE A 78 -7.60 -5.70 -2.02
C PHE A 78 -7.12 -4.26 -2.16
N PRO A 79 -5.85 -3.97 -1.88
CA PRO A 79 -5.34 -2.60 -2.02
C PRO A 79 -5.41 -2.01 -3.43
N HIS A 80 -5.34 -2.85 -4.48
CA HIS A 80 -5.47 -2.35 -5.86
C HIS A 80 -6.88 -1.81 -6.16
N TYR A 81 -7.91 -2.15 -5.38
CA TYR A 81 -9.23 -1.56 -5.56
C TYR A 81 -9.24 -0.04 -5.33
N TYR A 82 -8.32 0.49 -4.52
CA TYR A 82 -8.24 1.93 -4.26
C TYR A 82 -7.77 2.77 -5.46
N SER A 83 -7.16 2.15 -6.48
CA SER A 83 -6.73 2.84 -7.69
C SER A 83 -7.71 2.72 -8.85
N LEU A 84 -8.78 1.92 -8.71
CA LEU A 84 -9.74 1.67 -9.76
C LEU A 84 -10.83 2.74 -9.78
N SER A 85 -11.28 3.11 -11.00
CA SER A 85 -12.51 3.89 -11.17
C SER A 85 -13.73 3.08 -10.72
N GLU A 86 -14.85 3.73 -10.48
CA GLU A 86 -16.09 3.04 -10.10
C GLU A 86 -16.54 2.02 -11.16
N GLU A 87 -16.42 2.36 -12.44
CA GLU A 87 -16.72 1.46 -13.56
C GLU A 87 -15.83 0.21 -13.51
N HIS A 88 -14.51 0.41 -13.36
CA HIS A 88 -13.57 -0.71 -13.26
C HIS A 88 -13.78 -1.54 -11.99
N LEU A 89 -14.12 -0.91 -10.85
CA LEU A 89 -14.47 -1.60 -9.61
C LEU A 89 -15.65 -2.55 -9.80
N ARG A 90 -16.74 -2.06 -10.40
CA ARG A 90 -17.89 -2.91 -10.75
C ARG A 90 -17.52 -4.00 -11.75
N GLY A 91 -16.56 -3.70 -12.63
CA GLY A 91 -15.98 -4.63 -13.57
C GLY A 91 -15.08 -5.70 -12.97
N VAL A 92 -14.61 -5.58 -11.71
CA VAL A 92 -13.78 -6.61 -11.05
C VAL A 92 -14.48 -7.28 -9.88
N VAL A 93 -15.31 -6.57 -9.12
CA VAL A 93 -16.02 -7.14 -7.97
C VAL A 93 -17.30 -7.86 -8.38
N ASN A 94 -17.70 -8.87 -7.61
CA ASN A 94 -18.98 -9.55 -7.79
C ASN A 94 -20.15 -8.55 -7.74
N ALA A 95 -21.18 -8.79 -8.57
CA ALA A 95 -22.40 -7.97 -8.63
C ALA A 95 -23.06 -7.76 -7.26
N ILE A 96 -22.98 -8.75 -6.36
CA ILE A 96 -23.54 -8.65 -5.00
C ILE A 96 -22.91 -7.53 -4.15
N TYR A 97 -21.75 -7.01 -4.55
CA TYR A 97 -21.01 -5.96 -3.83
C TYR A 97 -21.01 -4.59 -4.51
N HIS A 98 -21.63 -4.46 -5.68
CA HIS A 98 -21.58 -3.20 -6.47
C HIS A 98 -22.06 -1.98 -5.68
N ASN A 99 -23.04 -2.17 -4.79
CA ASN A 99 -23.61 -1.10 -3.98
C ASN A 99 -22.85 -0.84 -2.68
N THR A 100 -22.02 -1.78 -2.22
CA THR A 100 -21.33 -1.70 -0.92
C THR A 100 -19.83 -1.44 -1.04
N ILE A 101 -19.21 -1.73 -2.19
CA ILE A 101 -17.75 -1.66 -2.37
C ILE A 101 -17.15 -0.30 -2.03
N LYS A 102 -17.84 0.82 -2.34
CA LYS A 102 -17.34 2.16 -1.97
C LYS A 102 -17.28 2.38 -0.47
N GLN A 103 -18.27 1.88 0.27
CA GLN A 103 -18.25 1.94 1.74
C GLN A 103 -17.15 1.02 2.27
N ALA A 104 -17.04 -0.19 1.73
CA ALA A 104 -16.04 -1.15 2.15
C ALA A 104 -14.59 -0.67 1.94
N LEU A 105 -14.34 0.16 0.92
CA LEU A 105 -13.05 0.84 0.75
C LEU A 105 -12.80 1.95 1.77
N ARG A 106 -13.83 2.58 2.33
CA ARG A 106 -13.68 3.57 3.40
C ARG A 106 -13.46 2.90 4.75
N GLU A 107 -14.14 1.78 4.97
CA GLU A 107 -14.21 1.07 6.25
C GLU A 107 -13.88 -0.42 6.07
N PRO A 108 -12.66 -0.76 5.60
CA PRO A 108 -12.28 -2.16 5.45
C PRO A 108 -12.10 -2.82 6.83
N ILE A 109 -12.52 -4.07 6.97
CA ILE A 109 -12.26 -4.88 8.17
C ILE A 109 -11.01 -5.74 7.96
N VAL A 110 -10.84 -6.31 6.77
CA VAL A 110 -9.66 -7.11 6.40
C VAL A 110 -9.11 -6.62 5.07
N ILE A 111 -7.80 -6.36 5.04
CA ILE A 111 -7.06 -6.07 3.81
C ILE A 111 -6.29 -7.31 3.39
N GLN A 112 -6.58 -7.83 2.21
CA GLN A 112 -5.88 -8.98 1.64
C GLN A 112 -4.78 -8.51 0.68
N TYR A 113 -3.53 -8.67 1.10
CA TYR A 113 -2.35 -8.42 0.25
C TYR A 113 -2.07 -9.62 -0.65
N ASP A 114 -3.02 -10.01 -1.48
CA ASP A 114 -2.80 -11.09 -2.43
C ASP A 114 -1.91 -10.64 -3.60
N SER A 115 -1.05 -11.55 -4.05
CA SER A 115 -0.14 -11.34 -5.18
C SER A 115 -0.83 -11.80 -6.45
N HIS A 116 -1.78 -11.02 -6.95
CA HIS A 116 -2.10 -11.16 -8.36
C HIS A 116 -0.86 -10.70 -9.14
N PRO A 117 -0.30 -11.53 -10.06
CA PRO A 117 1.04 -11.33 -10.65
C PRO A 117 1.23 -10.01 -11.43
N TYR A 118 0.17 -9.23 -11.62
CA TYR A 118 0.18 -7.98 -12.37
C TYR A 118 -0.09 -6.73 -11.53
N PHE A 119 -0.53 -6.85 -10.26
CA PHE A 119 -1.15 -5.72 -9.57
C PHE A 119 -0.55 -5.35 -8.22
N GLN A 120 0.14 -6.26 -7.51
CA GLN A 120 0.61 -5.90 -6.18
C GLN A 120 1.87 -6.64 -5.70
N ILE A 121 2.92 -5.86 -5.43
CA ILE A 121 4.08 -6.31 -4.66
C ILE A 121 3.69 -6.33 -3.18
N LYS A 122 4.06 -7.39 -2.46
CA LYS A 122 3.74 -7.54 -1.03
C LYS A 122 4.33 -6.38 -0.21
N PRO A 123 3.64 -5.90 0.84
CA PRO A 123 4.09 -4.72 1.61
C PRO A 123 5.40 -4.96 2.38
N TRP A 124 5.69 -6.22 2.75
CA TRP A 124 6.99 -6.59 3.33
C TRP A 124 8.14 -6.59 2.32
N THR A 125 7.87 -6.52 1.02
CA THR A 125 8.86 -6.42 -0.04
C THR A 125 8.93 -4.99 -0.61
N TYR A 126 7.80 -4.29 -0.69
CA TYR A 126 7.71 -2.92 -1.16
C TYR A 126 6.84 -2.07 -0.20
N PRO A 127 7.45 -1.39 0.78
CA PRO A 127 6.73 -0.65 1.82
C PRO A 127 6.06 0.65 1.35
N PHE A 128 6.15 0.97 0.06
CA PHE A 128 5.51 2.14 -0.56
C PHE A 128 4.32 1.76 -1.46
N GLY A 129 3.90 0.50 -1.43
CA GLY A 129 2.74 0.02 -2.18
C GLY A 129 1.41 0.57 -1.65
N LEU A 130 0.35 0.45 -2.45
CA LEU A 130 -1.01 0.82 -2.03
C LEU A 130 -1.36 0.11 -0.72
N LYS A 131 -1.80 0.90 0.26
CA LYS A 131 -2.16 0.46 1.62
C LYS A 131 -1.04 -0.21 2.43
N ALA A 132 0.21 -0.18 1.95
CA ALA A 132 1.34 -0.76 2.70
C ALA A 132 1.51 -0.11 4.09
N ASP A 133 1.07 1.14 4.26
CA ASP A 133 1.01 1.84 5.55
C ASP A 133 0.21 1.06 6.61
N LEU A 134 -0.89 0.41 6.25
CA LEU A 134 -1.70 -0.38 7.19
C LEU A 134 -0.93 -1.63 7.65
N TRP A 135 -0.24 -2.30 6.72
CA TRP A 135 0.60 -3.44 7.06
C TRP A 135 1.81 -3.02 7.89
N LEU A 136 2.48 -1.92 7.54
CA LEU A 136 3.61 -1.38 8.30
C LEU A 136 3.19 -0.94 9.71
N ASN A 137 1.99 -0.36 9.85
CA ASN A 137 1.42 -0.01 11.14
C ASN A 137 1.18 -1.26 12.01
N ALA A 138 0.66 -2.33 11.41
CA ALA A 138 0.52 -3.61 12.09
C ALA A 138 1.90 -4.19 12.47
N LEU A 139 2.83 -4.26 11.52
CA LEU A 139 4.20 -4.75 11.74
C LEU A 139 4.90 -3.97 12.87
N ALA A 140 4.78 -2.63 12.89
CA ALA A 140 5.38 -1.76 13.89
C ALA A 140 4.95 -2.09 15.33
N LYS A 141 3.80 -2.75 15.50
CA LYS A 141 3.27 -3.19 16.80
C LYS A 141 3.71 -4.62 17.15
N THR A 142 4.54 -5.24 16.33
CA THR A 142 5.07 -6.58 16.55
C THR A 142 6.58 -6.54 16.80
N PRO A 143 7.11 -7.55 17.51
CA PRO A 143 8.57 -7.73 17.64
C PRO A 143 9.29 -7.90 16.29
N PHE A 144 8.59 -8.30 15.23
CA PHE A 144 9.17 -8.55 13.91
C PHE A 144 9.52 -7.28 13.13
N MET A 145 9.19 -6.10 13.64
CA MET A 145 9.57 -4.84 12.98
C MET A 145 11.08 -4.64 12.90
N SER A 146 11.81 -5.01 13.96
CA SER A 146 13.28 -4.96 13.96
C SER A 146 13.84 -5.92 12.92
N ASP A 147 13.30 -7.13 12.87
CA ASP A 147 13.76 -8.18 11.97
C ASP A 147 13.46 -7.83 10.52
N TRP A 148 12.27 -7.29 10.24
CA TRP A 148 11.92 -6.81 8.91
C TRP A 148 12.80 -5.63 8.49
N SER A 149 13.09 -4.69 9.41
CA SER A 149 13.99 -3.57 9.15
C SER A 149 15.42 -4.06 8.88
N TYR A 150 15.87 -5.08 9.60
CA TYR A 150 17.16 -5.74 9.38
C TYR A 150 17.20 -6.50 8.06
N LEU A 151 16.17 -7.31 7.76
CA LEU A 151 16.06 -8.10 6.53
C LEU A 151 15.94 -7.25 5.28
N ILE A 152 15.15 -6.16 5.31
CA ILE A 152 15.06 -5.24 4.18
C ILE A 152 16.34 -4.41 3.99
N THR A 153 17.24 -4.43 4.97
CA THR A 153 18.55 -3.75 4.93
C THR A 153 19.74 -4.71 4.77
N GLY A 154 19.51 -6.02 4.77
CA GLY A 154 20.46 -7.09 4.42
C GLY A 154 21.53 -7.42 5.47
N ASP A 155 22.09 -6.43 6.17
CA ASP A 155 23.29 -6.52 7.05
C ASP A 155 23.44 -5.30 8.04
N GLY A 156 22.36 -4.69 8.56
CA GLY A 156 22.43 -3.35 9.19
C GLY A 156 22.29 -3.27 10.73
N GLU A 157 23.34 -2.89 11.46
CA GLU A 157 23.30 -2.65 12.92
C GLU A 157 22.38 -1.49 13.35
N ILE A 158 21.74 -1.62 14.53
CA ILE A 158 20.94 -0.56 15.17
C ILE A 158 21.84 0.57 15.65
N GLY A 159 21.48 1.81 15.34
CA GLY A 159 22.34 2.98 15.57
C GLY A 159 23.38 3.21 14.46
N SER A 160 23.48 2.30 13.48
CA SER A 160 24.21 2.59 12.25
C SER A 160 23.55 3.73 11.47
N GLU A 161 24.31 4.43 10.65
CA GLU A 161 23.82 5.52 9.81
C GLU A 161 22.63 5.06 8.93
N LYS A 162 22.66 3.81 8.46
CA LYS A 162 21.57 3.16 7.71
C LYS A 162 20.31 2.97 8.55
N TRP A 163 20.44 2.49 9.79
CA TRP A 163 19.30 2.27 10.67
C TRP A 163 18.68 3.60 11.14
N CYS A 164 19.51 4.56 11.58
CA CYS A 164 19.04 5.90 11.98
C CYS A 164 18.36 6.64 10.81
N TYR A 165 18.82 6.48 9.56
CA TYR A 165 18.20 7.05 8.36
C TYR A 165 16.81 6.46 8.07
N TYR A 166 16.66 5.13 8.06
CA TYR A 166 15.36 4.51 7.80
C TYR A 166 14.37 4.72 8.96
N HIS A 167 14.86 4.71 10.21
CA HIS A 167 14.05 5.00 11.40
C HIS A 167 13.58 6.47 11.45
N SER A 168 14.40 7.43 11.04
CA SER A 168 14.02 8.85 10.99
C SER A 168 13.13 9.21 9.79
N ILE A 169 13.23 8.54 8.65
CA ILE A 169 12.26 8.65 7.54
C ILE A 169 10.89 8.07 7.97
N ILE A 170 10.88 6.97 8.73
CA ILE A 170 9.64 6.42 9.29
C ILE A 170 9.04 7.37 10.33
N ALA A 171 9.87 7.97 11.19
CA ALA A 171 9.45 8.97 12.15
C ALA A 171 8.97 10.29 11.51
N TYR A 172 9.49 10.64 10.33
CA TYR A 172 9.11 11.85 9.58
C TYR A 172 7.84 11.66 8.71
N HIS A 173 7.56 10.45 8.22
CA HIS A 173 6.44 10.19 7.31
C HIS A 173 5.25 9.41 7.89
N TYR A 174 5.43 8.65 8.97
CA TYR A 174 4.36 7.82 9.55
C TYR A 174 3.99 8.21 10.99
N TYR A 175 4.72 9.13 11.62
CA TYR A 175 4.09 9.98 12.64
C TYR A 175 3.19 10.96 11.92
N PHE A 176 1.92 10.59 11.76
CA PHE A 176 0.83 11.54 11.62
C PHE A 176 0.35 11.91 13.03
N PRO A 177 0.81 13.03 13.61
CA PRO A 177 -0.10 13.76 14.45
C PRO A 177 -1.25 14.21 13.53
N LEU A 178 -2.49 13.81 13.85
CA LEU A 178 -3.73 14.20 13.14
C LEU A 178 -3.95 15.73 13.00
N TRP A 179 -3.00 16.55 13.46
CA TRP A 179 -3.08 18.01 13.59
C TRP A 179 -2.05 18.81 12.77
N LYS A 180 -1.20 18.18 11.94
CA LYS A 180 -0.25 18.91 11.07
C LYS A 180 -0.74 18.98 9.62
N THR A 181 -0.58 20.15 8.98
CA THR A 181 -0.96 20.36 7.56
C THR A 181 0.13 19.91 6.59
N GLU A 182 -0.22 19.69 5.33
CA GLU A 182 0.73 19.30 4.27
C GLU A 182 1.88 20.31 4.10
N GLU A 183 1.63 21.62 4.26
CA GLU A 183 2.68 22.63 4.17
C GLU A 183 3.69 22.55 5.32
N GLN A 184 3.23 22.20 6.52
CA GLN A 184 4.09 22.06 7.70
C GLN A 184 5.02 20.84 7.54
N ILE A 185 4.51 19.77 6.96
CA ILE A 185 5.29 18.57 6.64
C ILE A 185 6.38 18.92 5.62
N ALA A 186 6.03 19.58 4.51
CA ALA A 186 7.00 19.98 3.48
C ALA A 186 8.10 20.92 4.00
N HIS A 187 7.73 21.85 4.90
CA HIS A 187 8.67 22.76 5.55
C HIS A 187 9.67 22.02 6.45
N ASP A 188 9.19 21.07 7.26
CA ASP A 188 10.03 20.33 8.22
C ASP A 188 11.03 19.40 7.51
N ALA A 189 10.65 18.78 6.37
CA ALA A 189 11.59 18.06 5.50
C ALA A 189 12.72 18.95 5.00
N PHE A 190 12.35 20.10 4.44
CA PHE A 190 13.29 20.99 3.80
C PHE A 190 14.31 21.55 4.79
N LYS A 191 13.84 21.91 6.00
CA LYS A 191 14.69 22.35 7.11
C LYS A 191 15.69 21.27 7.52
N THR A 192 15.24 20.02 7.63
CA THR A 192 16.08 18.89 8.02
C THR A 192 17.15 18.58 6.96
N PHE A 193 16.78 18.62 5.69
CA PHE A 193 17.71 18.48 4.57
C PHE A 193 18.81 19.56 4.58
N LEU A 194 18.45 20.83 4.81
CA LEU A 194 19.44 21.92 4.84
C LEU A 194 20.41 21.80 6.02
N ASN A 195 19.90 21.42 7.20
CA ASN A 195 20.74 21.20 8.38
C ASN A 195 21.76 20.09 8.12
N HIS A 196 21.31 18.95 7.59
CA HIS A 196 22.19 17.83 7.25
C HIS A 196 23.19 18.18 6.13
N TYR A 197 22.75 18.90 5.10
CA TYR A 197 23.62 19.37 4.02
C TYR A 197 24.75 20.25 4.54
N SER A 198 24.44 21.19 5.44
CA SER A 198 25.42 22.13 5.99
C SER A 198 26.54 21.45 6.80
N LEU A 199 26.21 20.36 7.50
CA LEU A 199 27.13 19.61 8.35
C LEU A 199 28.13 18.80 7.52
N HIS A 200 27.67 18.15 6.44
CA HIS A 200 28.47 17.17 5.70
C HIS A 200 28.97 17.68 4.34
N ILE A 201 28.69 18.93 3.97
CA ILE A 201 29.07 19.48 2.66
C ILE A 201 30.58 19.40 2.39
N ARG A 202 31.42 19.39 3.43
CA ARG A 202 32.88 19.34 3.28
C ARG A 202 33.36 17.95 2.86
N GLU A 203 32.67 16.90 3.27
CA GLU A 203 33.00 15.48 3.08
C GLU A 203 32.54 14.93 1.71
N ILE A 204 31.60 15.61 1.06
CA ILE A 204 31.08 15.18 -0.25
C ILE A 204 32.17 15.35 -1.34
N PRO A 205 32.33 14.44 -2.31
CA PRO A 205 33.24 14.65 -3.45
C PRO A 205 32.85 15.88 -4.29
N LYS A 206 33.83 16.67 -4.77
CA LYS A 206 33.61 17.95 -5.46
C LYS A 206 32.61 17.86 -6.64
N ASN A 207 32.67 16.77 -7.41
CA ASN A 207 31.77 16.54 -8.55
C ASN A 207 30.33 16.25 -8.11
N ALA A 208 30.15 15.58 -6.97
CA ALA A 208 28.84 15.34 -6.36
C ALA A 208 28.26 16.63 -5.76
N LYS A 209 29.09 17.47 -5.11
CA LYS A 209 28.67 18.81 -4.64
C LYS A 209 28.11 19.67 -5.78
N GLN A 210 28.80 19.69 -6.92
CA GLN A 210 28.36 20.46 -8.09
C GLN A 210 27.05 19.94 -8.69
N ARG A 211 26.86 18.61 -8.77
CA ARG A 211 25.63 18.01 -9.27
C ARG A 211 24.44 18.26 -8.34
N LEU A 212 24.63 18.08 -7.02
CA LEU A 212 23.64 18.37 -5.99
C LEU A 212 23.24 19.85 -6.00
N PHE A 213 24.21 20.76 -5.99
CA PHE A 213 23.92 22.19 -6.08
C PHE A 213 23.17 22.53 -7.37
N LYS A 214 23.54 21.93 -8.50
CA LYS A 214 22.86 22.16 -9.78
C LYS A 214 21.40 21.67 -9.74
N HIS A 215 21.13 20.47 -9.23
CA HIS A 215 19.81 19.83 -9.35
C HIS A 215 18.86 20.15 -8.20
N CYS A 216 19.37 20.29 -6.97
CA CYS A 216 18.53 20.53 -5.80
C CYS A 216 18.34 22.02 -5.50
N ILE A 217 19.26 22.88 -5.96
CA ILE A 217 19.20 24.32 -5.67
C ILE A 217 19.07 25.12 -6.97
N SER A 218 20.02 25.00 -7.91
CA SER A 218 20.08 25.89 -9.08
C SER A 218 18.92 25.70 -10.07
N ILE A 219 18.58 24.46 -10.44
CA ILE A 219 17.48 24.18 -11.39
C ILE A 219 16.12 24.57 -10.78
N PRO A 220 15.78 24.18 -9.54
CA PRO A 220 14.54 24.60 -8.90
C PRO A 220 14.45 26.12 -8.75
N LEU A 221 15.54 26.78 -8.33
CA LEU A 221 15.57 28.23 -8.19
C LEU A 221 15.44 28.95 -9.53
N LYS A 222 16.09 28.46 -10.60
CA LYS A 222 15.92 29.00 -11.97
C LYS A 222 14.50 28.80 -12.48
N SER A 223 13.90 27.65 -12.18
CA SER A 223 12.50 27.36 -12.52
C SER A 223 11.55 28.29 -11.77
N LEU A 224 11.76 28.50 -10.47
CA LEU A 224 10.98 29.39 -9.63
C LEU A 224 11.12 30.84 -10.10
N ILE A 225 12.34 31.34 -10.27
CA ILE A 225 12.60 32.69 -10.80
C ILE A 225 11.99 32.85 -12.20
N SER A 226 12.13 31.87 -13.09
CA SER A 226 11.53 31.92 -14.44
C SER A 226 10.00 31.98 -14.38
N LYS A 227 9.37 31.18 -13.50
CA LYS A 227 7.91 31.22 -13.25
C LYS A 227 7.49 32.57 -12.67
N THR A 228 8.18 33.08 -11.65
CA THR A 228 7.90 34.38 -11.03
C THR A 228 8.06 35.52 -12.03
N LEU A 229 9.13 35.52 -12.84
CA LEU A 229 9.34 36.52 -13.90
C LEU A 229 8.29 36.47 -15.01
N LYS A 230 7.74 35.28 -15.30
CA LYS A 230 6.61 35.14 -16.23
C LYS A 230 5.32 35.68 -15.63
N ILE A 231 5.03 35.37 -14.37
CA ILE A 231 3.86 35.88 -13.64
C ILE A 231 3.90 37.41 -13.54
N LEU A 232 5.07 37.98 -13.25
CA LEU A 232 5.27 39.43 -13.18
C LEU A 232 5.39 40.11 -14.57
N GLY A 233 5.30 39.36 -15.69
CA GLY A 233 5.43 39.90 -17.05
C GLY A 233 6.85 40.38 -17.43
N LEU A 234 7.83 40.28 -16.53
CA LEU A 234 9.19 40.78 -16.68
C LEU A 234 10.11 39.86 -17.50
N HIS A 235 9.69 38.63 -17.77
CA HIS A 235 10.45 37.62 -18.52
C HIS A 235 10.87 38.15 -19.92
N GLY A 236 10.02 38.93 -20.60
CA GLY A 236 10.34 39.51 -21.91
C GLY A 236 11.42 40.60 -21.88
N ILE A 237 11.43 41.41 -20.81
CA ILE A 237 12.39 42.50 -20.62
C ILE A 237 13.77 41.93 -20.30
N ILE A 238 13.85 40.98 -19.38
CA ILE A 238 15.11 40.32 -18.99
C ILE A 238 15.72 39.56 -20.17
N LYS A 239 14.90 38.86 -20.99
CA LYS A 239 15.37 38.19 -22.20
C LYS A 239 15.99 39.17 -23.21
N LYS A 240 15.39 40.36 -23.41
CA LYS A 240 15.94 41.41 -24.29
C LYS A 240 17.27 41.96 -23.78
N ILE A 241 17.41 42.16 -22.46
CA ILE A 241 18.65 42.65 -21.83
C ILE A 241 19.78 41.62 -21.98
N LEU A 242 19.51 40.34 -21.68
CA LEU A 242 20.48 39.24 -21.82
C LEU A 242 20.98 39.07 -23.25
N LEU A 243 20.08 39.14 -24.24
CA LEU A 243 20.46 39.06 -25.65
C LEU A 243 21.33 40.25 -26.11
N LYS A 244 21.12 41.45 -25.55
CA LYS A 244 21.99 42.61 -25.82
C LYS A 244 23.36 42.47 -25.17
N LEU A 245 23.43 41.90 -23.97
CA LEU A 245 24.70 41.67 -23.27
C LEU A 245 25.53 40.57 -23.93
N LEU A 246 24.90 39.47 -24.38
CA LEU A 246 25.58 38.37 -25.05
C LEU A 246 26.04 38.70 -26.49
N LYS A 247 25.41 39.68 -27.14
CA LYS A 247 25.85 40.20 -28.45
C LYS A 247 27.00 41.21 -28.38
N LYS A 248 27.40 41.63 -27.17
CA LYS A 248 28.50 42.57 -26.92
C LYS A 248 29.78 41.87 -26.43
N SER A 249 29.81 40.54 -26.40
CA SER A 249 31.00 39.73 -26.11
C SER A 249 31.58 39.12 -27.36
#